data_AF-A0A093XH82-F1
#
_entry.id   AF-A0A093XH82-F1
#
_cell.length_a   1.000
_cell.length_b   1.000
_cell.length_c   1.000
_cell.angle_alpha   90.00
_cell.angle_beta   90.00
_cell.angle_gamma   90.00
#
_symmetry.space_group_name_H-M   'P 1'
#
loop_
_entity.id
_entity.type
_entity.pdbx_description
1 polymer ?
#
loop_
_entity_poly.entity_id
_entity_poly.type
_entity_poly.pdbx_seq_one_letter_code
_entity_poly.pdbx_strand_id
1 'polypeptide(L)'
;MPFRDISMALAPSNIVTEMYPPGSDPQPILTGKRAEAVAILKQIPEANEVRFEPIQTDKKRAPKLQIPPYIDIMEPYQIFSLFFTEDLFKVLADNTNMYAYAKLSGILNPHHRNWRSTTPGELKALWELKYIWDLLRNPS
;
A
#
# COMPACT_ATOMS: atom_id res chain seq x y z
N MET A 1 15.38 -16.20 -54.48
CA MET A 1 15.66 -16.49 -53.06
C MET A 1 14.60 -15.82 -52.21
N PRO A 2 13.88 -16.56 -51.36
CA PRO A 2 12.77 -16.06 -50.55
C PRO A 2 13.23 -15.65 -49.15
N PHE A 3 12.63 -14.61 -48.58
CA PHE A 3 12.64 -14.40 -47.13
C PHE A 3 11.38 -14.98 -46.52
N ARG A 4 11.58 -15.64 -45.38
CA ARG A 4 10.77 -16.70 -44.80
C ARG A 4 9.50 -16.18 -44.14
N ASP A 5 8.45 -16.97 -44.29
CA ASP A 5 7.30 -17.05 -43.39
C ASP A 5 7.76 -17.31 -41.95
N ILE A 6 7.26 -16.50 -41.01
CA ILE A 6 7.14 -16.89 -39.61
C ILE A 6 5.67 -16.72 -39.24
N SER A 7 4.91 -17.78 -39.49
CA SER A 7 3.71 -18.08 -38.74
C SER A 7 4.09 -18.34 -37.28
N MET A 8 3.61 -17.49 -36.35
CA MET A 8 3.48 -17.88 -34.94
C MET A 8 2.14 -17.38 -34.40
N ALA A 9 1.20 -18.32 -34.42
CA ALA A 9 0.11 -18.53 -33.47
C ALA A 9 -0.43 -17.29 -32.72
N LEU A 10 -1.57 -16.80 -33.20
CA LEU A 10 -2.57 -16.14 -32.36
C LEU A 10 -3.04 -17.16 -31.30
N ALA A 11 -2.50 -17.06 -30.09
CA ALA A 11 -3.16 -17.60 -28.90
C ALA A 11 -4.28 -16.62 -28.51
N PRO A 12 -5.48 -17.12 -28.15
CA PRO A 12 -6.67 -16.31 -28.07
C PRO A 12 -6.58 -15.35 -26.88
N SER A 13 -6.70 -14.05 -27.18
CA SER A 13 -7.10 -13.06 -26.19
C SER A 13 -8.50 -13.46 -25.74
N ASN A 14 -8.67 -13.84 -24.46
CA ASN A 14 -9.94 -14.19 -23.83
C ASN A 14 -10.83 -12.94 -23.67
N ILE A 15 -11.12 -12.26 -24.77
CA ILE A 15 -12.14 -11.24 -24.86
C ILE A 15 -13.43 -11.99 -25.18
N VAL A 16 -14.16 -12.36 -24.13
CA VAL A 16 -15.57 -12.69 -24.27
C VAL A 16 -16.28 -11.38 -24.61
N THR A 17 -16.48 -11.13 -25.90
CA THR A 17 -17.36 -10.06 -26.38
C THR A 17 -18.79 -10.52 -26.19
N GLU A 18 -19.33 -10.43 -24.97
CA GLU A 18 -20.77 -10.35 -24.82
C GLU A 18 -21.20 -8.97 -25.35
N MET A 19 -22.00 -9.00 -26.43
CA MET A 19 -22.56 -7.79 -27.03
C MET A 19 -23.55 -7.16 -26.05
N TYR A 20 -23.14 -6.09 -25.38
CA TYR A 20 -24.05 -5.25 -24.60
C TYR A 20 -25.01 -4.48 -25.53
N PRO A 21 -26.30 -4.34 -25.16
CA PRO A 21 -27.26 -3.54 -25.94
C PRO A 21 -26.88 -2.05 -25.93
N PRO A 22 -27.20 -1.31 -27.01
CA PRO A 22 -26.81 0.09 -27.14
C PRO A 22 -27.56 0.95 -26.12
N GLY A 23 -26.83 1.55 -25.18
CA GLY A 23 -27.38 2.48 -24.18
C GLY A 23 -26.85 2.29 -22.76
N SER A 24 -26.11 1.22 -22.47
CA SER A 24 -25.39 1.08 -21.20
C SER A 24 -23.95 1.58 -21.35
N ASP A 25 -23.58 2.62 -20.60
CA ASP A 25 -22.17 2.94 -20.37
C ASP A 25 -21.44 1.65 -19.97
N PRO A 26 -20.29 1.32 -20.60
CA PRO A 26 -19.54 0.14 -20.21
C PRO A 26 -19.08 0.32 -18.76
N GLN A 27 -19.81 -0.29 -17.82
CA GLN A 27 -19.32 -0.45 -16.47
C GLN A 27 -18.10 -1.37 -16.58
N PRO A 28 -16.89 -0.89 -16.25
CA PRO A 28 -15.71 -1.74 -16.34
C PRO A 28 -15.96 -2.94 -15.43
N ILE A 29 -15.99 -4.15 -16.02
CA ILE A 29 -16.12 -5.39 -15.27
C ILE A 29 -14.89 -5.45 -14.36
N LEU A 30 -15.10 -5.15 -13.07
CA LEU A 30 -14.05 -5.15 -12.06
C LEU A 30 -13.66 -6.60 -11.80
N THR A 31 -12.65 -7.11 -12.50
CA THR A 31 -12.07 -8.44 -12.24
C THR A 31 -10.66 -8.33 -11.66
N GLY A 32 -10.29 -9.29 -10.82
CA GLY A 32 -8.98 -9.40 -10.18
C GLY A 32 -8.72 -8.36 -9.07
N LYS A 33 -7.43 -8.03 -8.86
CA LYS A 33 -6.90 -7.19 -7.75
C LYS A 33 -7.58 -5.82 -7.59
N ARG A 34 -8.22 -5.30 -8.65
CA ARG A 34 -8.96 -4.02 -8.61
C ARG A 34 -10.29 -4.13 -7.87
N ALA A 35 -11.00 -5.25 -8.01
CA ALA A 35 -12.22 -5.50 -7.26
C ALA A 35 -11.93 -5.66 -5.77
N GLU A 36 -10.85 -6.37 -5.44
CA GLU A 36 -10.34 -6.54 -4.08
C GLU A 36 -10.00 -5.19 -3.43
N ALA A 37 -9.28 -4.32 -4.14
CA ALA A 37 -8.95 -2.96 -3.69
C ALA A 37 -10.17 -2.13 -3.32
N VAL A 38 -11.18 -2.13 -4.20
CA VAL A 38 -12.41 -1.36 -4.00
C VAL A 38 -13.24 -1.94 -2.86
N ALA A 39 -13.22 -3.26 -2.66
CA ALA A 39 -13.87 -3.90 -1.53
C ALA A 39 -13.22 -3.49 -0.19
N ILE A 40 -11.90 -3.38 -0.13
CA ILE A 40 -11.16 -2.94 1.07
C ILE A 40 -11.48 -1.48 1.40
N LEU A 41 -11.50 -0.58 0.41
CA LEU A 41 -11.80 0.85 0.65
C LEU A 41 -13.21 1.06 1.21
N LYS A 42 -14.18 0.21 0.86
CA LYS A 42 -15.56 0.28 1.40
C LYS A 42 -15.68 -0.16 2.87
N GLN A 43 -14.66 -0.82 3.42
CA GLN A 43 -14.65 -1.29 4.82
C GLN A 43 -14.08 -0.26 5.79
N ILE A 44 -13.44 0.81 5.30
CA ILE A 44 -12.81 1.83 6.14
C ILE A 44 -13.91 2.82 6.58
N PRO A 45 -14.22 2.94 7.88
CA PRO A 45 -15.20 3.91 8.36
C PRO A 45 -14.68 5.34 8.18
N GLU A 46 -15.61 6.28 7.94
CA GLU A 46 -15.31 7.71 7.87
C GLU A 46 -14.72 8.19 9.21
N ALA A 47 -13.64 8.98 9.15
CA ALA A 47 -12.80 9.33 10.30
C ALA A 47 -13.49 10.21 11.38
N ASN A 48 -14.75 10.59 11.16
CA ASN A 48 -15.44 11.63 11.95
C ASN A 48 -16.10 11.10 13.23
N GLU A 49 -16.06 9.78 13.53
CA GLU A 49 -16.82 9.19 14.64
C GLU A 49 -15.98 8.61 15.79
N VAL A 50 -14.65 8.64 15.72
CA VAL A 50 -13.82 8.02 16.77
C VAL A 50 -13.49 9.02 17.88
N ARG A 51 -14.20 8.93 19.01
CA ARG A 51 -13.80 9.58 20.28
C ARG A 51 -12.92 8.63 21.08
N PHE A 52 -11.67 9.02 21.32
CA PHE A 52 -10.76 8.30 22.20
C PHE A 52 -10.90 8.80 23.63
N GLU A 53 -11.25 7.92 24.56
CA GLU A 53 -11.18 8.22 25.99
C GLU A 53 -9.74 8.08 26.50
N PRO A 54 -9.28 8.95 27.41
CA PRO A 54 -7.97 8.81 28.02
C PRO A 54 -7.80 7.46 28.73
N ILE A 55 -6.63 6.85 28.57
CA ILE A 55 -6.28 5.63 29.31
C ILE A 55 -6.25 5.95 30.81
N GLN A 56 -7.08 5.25 31.58
CA GLN A 56 -7.06 5.35 33.03
C GLN A 56 -5.81 4.65 33.57
N THR A 57 -4.86 5.42 34.09
CA THR A 57 -3.64 4.89 34.73
C THR A 57 -3.78 4.98 36.25
N ASP A 58 -3.41 3.92 36.96
CA ASP A 58 -3.27 3.98 38.41
C ASP A 58 -2.05 4.84 38.74
N LYS A 59 -2.28 6.01 39.35
CA LYS A 59 -1.25 7.00 39.71
C LYS A 59 -0.18 6.43 40.65
N LYS A 60 -0.44 5.31 41.32
CA LYS A 60 0.49 4.68 42.27
C LYS A 60 1.27 3.50 41.68
N ARG A 61 0.98 3.10 40.43
CA ARG A 61 1.67 1.98 39.80
C ARG A 61 3.09 2.40 39.42
N ALA A 62 4.08 1.72 39.99
CA ALA A 62 5.48 1.89 39.58
C ALA A 62 5.64 1.59 38.08
N PRO A 63 6.45 2.37 37.34
CA PRO A 63 6.71 2.10 35.93
C PRO A 63 7.35 0.72 35.80
N LYS A 64 6.75 -0.12 34.98
CA LYS A 64 7.27 -1.45 34.65
C LYS A 64 7.72 -1.45 33.20
N LEU A 65 9.00 -1.74 32.98
CA LEU A 65 9.52 -1.94 31.63
C LEU A 65 8.83 -3.16 31.01
N GLN A 66 8.12 -2.96 29.91
CA GLN A 66 7.45 -4.02 29.15
C GLN A 66 8.13 -4.18 27.78
N ILE A 67 9.45 -4.33 27.80
CA ILE A 67 10.23 -4.62 26.59
C ILE A 67 10.55 -6.12 26.59
N PRO A 68 10.37 -6.82 25.46
CA PRO A 68 10.76 -8.22 25.36
C PRO A 68 12.23 -8.42 25.73
N PRO A 69 12.59 -9.51 26.44
CA PRO A 69 13.93 -9.68 27.00
C PRO A 69 15.04 -9.86 25.95
N TYR A 70 14.67 -10.13 24.70
CA TYR A 70 15.60 -10.28 23.58
C TYR A 70 15.91 -8.95 22.86
N ILE A 71 15.28 -7.85 23.26
CA ILE A 71 15.53 -6.52 22.69
C ILE A 71 16.66 -5.85 23.44
N ASP A 72 17.70 -5.49 22.72
CA ASP A 72 18.75 -4.59 23.20
C ASP A 72 18.25 -3.14 23.13
N ILE A 73 18.03 -2.54 24.30
CA ILE A 73 17.60 -1.14 24.42
C ILE A 73 18.70 -0.14 24.02
N MET A 74 19.96 -0.59 23.94
CA MET A 74 21.06 0.24 23.46
C MET A 74 21.12 0.31 21.94
N GLU A 75 20.34 -0.51 21.23
CA GLU A 75 20.21 -0.48 19.78
C GLU A 75 18.89 0.20 19.39
N PRO A 76 18.90 1.49 18.99
CA PRO A 76 17.66 2.25 18.74
C PRO A 76 16.76 1.64 17.68
N TYR A 77 17.36 0.95 16.71
CA TYR A 77 16.65 0.26 15.64
C TYR A 77 15.79 -0.91 16.17
N GLN A 78 16.24 -1.61 17.22
CA GLN A 78 15.45 -2.68 17.83
C GLN A 78 14.21 -2.14 18.56
N ILE A 79 14.34 -0.98 19.21
CA ILE A 79 13.19 -0.29 19.82
C ILE A 79 12.21 0.20 18.76
N PHE A 80 12.71 0.79 17.67
CA PHE A 80 11.89 1.21 16.53
C PHE A 80 11.06 0.04 15.96
N SER A 81 11.70 -1.12 15.81
CA SER A 81 11.08 -2.32 15.25
C SER A 81 9.94 -2.90 16.10
N LEU A 82 9.80 -2.48 17.37
CA LEU A 82 8.67 -2.84 18.22
C LEU A 82 7.35 -2.21 17.75
N PHE A 83 7.42 -1.03 17.16
CA PHE A 83 6.26 -0.28 16.67
C PHE A 83 6.10 -0.41 15.16
N PHE A 84 7.22 -0.51 14.44
CA PHE A 84 7.28 -0.61 12.99
C PHE A 84 7.85 -1.96 12.57
N THR A 85 6.97 -2.96 12.56
CA THR A 85 7.36 -4.33 12.20
C THR A 85 7.57 -4.48 10.69
N GLU A 86 8.36 -5.47 10.29
CA GLU A 86 8.54 -5.80 8.87
C GLU A 86 7.22 -6.16 8.18
N ASP A 87 6.33 -6.87 8.90
CA ASP A 87 4.99 -7.18 8.41
C ASP A 87 4.14 -5.93 8.18
N LEU A 88 4.28 -4.90 9.03
CA LEU A 88 3.60 -3.62 8.82
C LEU A 88 4.06 -2.97 7.52
N PHE A 89 5.36 -2.90 7.26
CA PHE A 89 5.87 -2.34 6.00
C PHE A 89 5.43 -3.13 4.77
N LYS A 90 5.29 -4.45 4.91
CA LYS A 90 4.71 -5.30 3.86
C LYS A 90 3.24 -4.94 3.58
N VAL A 91 2.41 -4.87 4.61
CA VAL A 91 1.00 -4.48 4.49
C VAL A 91 0.86 -3.08 3.89
N LEU A 92 1.70 -2.13 4.30
CA LEU A 92 1.71 -0.78 3.75
C LEU A 92 2.09 -0.77 2.26
N ALA A 93 3.13 -1.51 1.87
CA ALA A 93 3.56 -1.61 0.47
C ALA A 93 2.45 -2.21 -0.40
N ASP A 94 1.85 -3.32 0.04
CA ASP A 94 0.79 -4.00 -0.69
C ASP A 94 -0.43 -3.11 -0.89
N ASN A 95 -0.92 -2.45 0.18
CA ASN A 95 -2.06 -1.54 0.10
C ASN A 95 -1.76 -0.29 -0.74
N THR A 96 -0.57 0.29 -0.61
CA THR A 96 -0.15 1.46 -1.40
C THR A 96 -0.15 1.12 -2.89
N ASN A 97 0.42 -0.03 -3.25
CA ASN A 97 0.44 -0.51 -4.63
C ASN A 97 -0.97 -0.77 -5.15
N MET A 98 -1.80 -1.46 -4.35
CA MET A 98 -3.18 -1.76 -4.70
C MET A 98 -4.00 -0.47 -4.93
N TYR A 99 -3.84 0.53 -4.08
CA TYR A 99 -4.45 1.85 -4.25
C TYR A 99 -3.96 2.55 -5.52
N ALA A 100 -2.65 2.56 -5.77
CA ALA A 100 -2.07 3.17 -6.95
C ALA A 100 -2.60 2.53 -8.24
N TYR A 101 -2.68 1.20 -8.30
CA TYR A 101 -3.30 0.49 -9.42
C TYR A 101 -4.76 0.88 -9.62
N ALA A 102 -5.55 0.94 -8.54
CA ALA A 102 -6.95 1.36 -8.62
C ALA A 102 -7.10 2.79 -9.17
N LYS A 103 -6.22 3.72 -8.78
CA LYS A 103 -6.26 5.11 -9.25
C LYS A 103 -5.75 5.30 -10.69
N LEU A 104 -4.67 4.61 -11.08
CA LEU A 104 -4.10 4.72 -12.44
C LEU A 104 -5.03 4.14 -13.51
N SER A 105 -5.78 3.10 -13.16
CA SER A 105 -6.76 2.49 -14.06
C SER A 105 -7.92 3.42 -14.48
N GLY A 106 -7.99 4.64 -13.94
CA GLY A 106 -8.91 5.70 -14.37
C GLY A 106 -8.27 6.86 -15.15
N ILE A 107 -6.94 6.90 -15.32
CA ILE A 107 -6.22 8.03 -15.96
C ILE A 107 -5.63 7.56 -17.29
N LEU A 108 -6.33 7.85 -18.40
CA LEU A 108 -5.92 7.55 -19.78
C LEU A 108 -4.93 8.59 -20.37
N ASN A 109 -4.13 9.26 -19.54
CA ASN A 109 -3.24 10.32 -20.01
C ASN A 109 -1.84 9.76 -20.34
N PRO A 110 -1.40 9.76 -21.61
CA PRO A 110 -0.11 9.19 -22.02
C PRO A 110 1.12 9.96 -21.48
N HIS A 111 0.93 11.16 -20.92
CA HIS A 111 2.01 11.95 -20.31
C HIS A 111 2.15 11.71 -18.80
N HIS A 112 1.31 10.88 -18.19
CA HIS A 112 1.44 10.56 -16.76
C HIS A 112 2.58 9.55 -16.55
N ARG A 113 3.51 9.86 -15.63
CA ARG A 113 4.52 8.90 -15.19
C ARG A 113 3.81 7.66 -14.61
N ASN A 114 4.07 6.50 -15.20
CA ASN A 114 3.57 5.23 -14.67
C ASN A 114 4.06 5.04 -13.23
N TRP A 115 3.14 4.69 -12.34
CA TRP A 115 3.50 4.28 -10.99
C TRP A 115 4.42 3.06 -11.03
N ARG A 116 5.45 3.07 -10.20
CA ARG A 116 6.28 1.90 -9.92
C ARG A 116 5.87 1.35 -8.58
N SER A 117 5.72 0.04 -8.50
CA SER A 117 5.32 -0.60 -7.25
C SER A 117 6.37 -0.32 -6.18
N THR A 118 5.93 0.11 -5.00
CA THR A 118 6.77 0.36 -3.84
C THR A 118 7.07 -0.93 -3.11
N THR A 119 8.28 -1.07 -2.59
CA THR A 119 8.70 -2.20 -1.76
C THR A 119 8.70 -1.84 -0.27
N PRO A 120 8.65 -2.84 0.65
CA PRO A 120 8.78 -2.58 2.08
C PRO A 120 10.05 -1.81 2.44
N GLY A 121 11.18 -2.16 1.78
CA GLY A 121 12.46 -1.49 1.98
C GLY A 121 12.45 -0.01 1.56
N GLU A 122 11.77 0.33 0.47
CA GLU A 122 11.60 1.73 0.04
C GLU A 122 10.75 2.53 1.03
N LEU A 123 9.70 1.94 1.59
CA LEU A 123 8.91 2.59 2.64
C LEU A 123 9.73 2.81 3.90
N LYS A 124 10.52 1.83 4.32
CA LYS A 124 11.41 1.94 5.48
C LYS A 124 12.44 3.06 5.28
N ALA A 125 13.08 3.12 4.12
CA ALA A 125 14.01 4.19 3.78
C ALA A 125 13.34 5.57 3.76
N LEU A 126 12.09 5.67 3.28
CA LEU A 126 11.34 6.92 3.31
C LEU A 126 11.08 7.41 4.74
N TRP A 127 10.75 6.50 5.66
CA TRP A 127 10.54 6.82 7.08
C TRP A 127 11.83 7.28 7.75
N GLU A 128 12.95 6.62 7.48
CA GLU A 128 14.27 7.02 7.97
C GLU A 128 14.66 8.43 7.47
N LEU A 129 14.44 8.71 6.18
CA LEU A 129 14.67 10.04 5.61
C LEU A 129 13.78 11.11 6.25
N LYS A 130 12.51 10.79 6.52
CA LYS A 130 11.59 11.70 7.20
C LYS A 130 12.08 12.04 8.62
N TYR A 131 12.54 11.04 9.36
CA TYR A 131 13.09 11.22 10.70
C TYR A 131 14.36 12.09 10.70
N ILE A 132 15.31 11.81 9.80
CA ILE A 132 16.53 12.62 9.63
C ILE A 132 16.18 14.06 9.25
N TRP A 133 15.23 14.26 8.33
CA TRP A 133 14.80 15.59 7.92
C TRP A 133 14.22 16.40 9.08
N ASP A 134 13.39 15.78 9.94
CA ASP A 134 12.80 16.44 11.10
C ASP A 134 13.87 16.83 12.14
N LEU A 135 14.88 15.98 12.34
CA LEU A 135 16.04 16.28 13.20
C LEU A 135 16.89 17.45 12.66
N LEU A 136 17.13 17.50 11.35
CA LEU A 136 17.90 18.58 10.73
C LEU A 136 17.16 19.92 10.73
N ARG A 137 15.82 19.89 10.70
CA ARG A 137 14.99 21.10 10.66
C ARG A 137 14.80 21.74 12.03
N ASN A 138 14.80 20.94 13.08
CA ASN A 138 14.70 21.39 14.47
C ASN A 138 15.86 20.82 15.30
N PRO A 139 17.08 21.36 15.13
CA PRO A 139 18.17 21.04 16.02
C PRO A 139 17.80 21.57 17.42
N SER A 140 17.60 20.65 18.36
CA SER A 140 17.36 20.93 19.79
C SER A 140 18.51 21.72 20.41
#